data_AF-A0A6I6A2Q3-F1
#
_entry.id   AF-A0A6I6A2Q3-F1
#
_cell.length_a   1.000
_cell.length_b   1.000
_cell.length_c   1.000
_cell.angle_alpha   90.00
_cell.angle_beta   90.00
_cell.angle_gamma   90.00
#
_symmetry.space_group_name_H-M   'P 1'
#
loop_
_entity.id
_entity.type
_entity.pdbx_description
1 polymer ?
#
loop_
_entity_poly.entity_id
_entity_poly.type
_entity_poly.pdbx_seq_one_letter_code
_entity_poly.pdbx_strand_id
1 'polypeptide(L)'
;MPTTDGTPAQPDLPQEPASGRLPWTRPPVSRRRRLLTLLTGLTLGVLAVDQATKVWAVASLAPGERVALLGDLFGLQLVRNPGAALSIATGMTWVLTLVAVVVVVVVVRASRRIGSTGWALALGLLLGGALGNLVDRMVREPGPARGHVIDFLAYGDLFVGNVADIAIVAAAILVVLLTARGVHLDGTRDGTGEAADAAPAVADGDAADGAQRAHDGGAA
;
A
#
# COMPACT_ATOMS: atom_id res chain seq x y z
N MET A 1 -75.62 -25.31 -26.34
CA MET A 1 -75.37 -25.22 -24.88
C MET A 1 -74.31 -26.27 -24.53
N PRO A 2 -73.31 -25.95 -23.71
CA PRO A 2 -71.96 -25.65 -24.20
C PRO A 2 -70.85 -26.58 -23.65
N THR A 3 -69.60 -26.30 -24.08
CA THR A 3 -68.30 -26.51 -23.39
C THR A 3 -67.74 -27.94 -23.27
N THR A 4 -66.44 -28.23 -23.39
CA THR A 4 -65.22 -27.40 -23.29
C THR A 4 -64.00 -28.16 -23.82
N ASP A 5 -63.03 -27.37 -24.29
CA ASP A 5 -61.68 -27.74 -24.73
C ASP A 5 -60.88 -28.53 -23.67
N GLY A 6 -60.12 -29.52 -24.16
CA GLY A 6 -59.06 -30.17 -23.40
C GLY A 6 -57.73 -29.44 -23.57
N THR A 7 -57.31 -28.72 -22.54
CA THR A 7 -55.93 -28.26 -22.35
C THR A 7 -55.28 -29.15 -21.29
N PRO A 8 -54.17 -29.85 -21.56
CA PRO A 8 -53.45 -30.55 -20.50
C PRO A 8 -52.73 -29.54 -19.61
N ALA A 9 -52.95 -29.67 -18.30
CA ALA A 9 -52.26 -28.88 -17.27
C ALA A 9 -50.74 -29.14 -17.31
N GLN A 10 -49.98 -28.06 -17.36
CA GLN A 10 -48.52 -28.06 -17.26
C GLN A 10 -48.11 -28.19 -15.78
N PRO A 11 -47.11 -29.02 -15.43
CA PRO A 11 -46.74 -29.21 -14.03
C PRO A 11 -46.00 -27.98 -13.49
N ASP A 12 -46.46 -27.47 -12.34
CA ASP A 12 -45.80 -26.40 -11.59
C ASP A 12 -44.44 -26.89 -11.08
N LEU A 13 -43.37 -26.33 -11.65
CA LEU A 13 -42.03 -26.49 -11.10
C LEU A 13 -41.86 -25.54 -9.89
N PRO A 14 -41.24 -26.00 -8.79
CA PRO A 14 -40.92 -25.15 -7.66
C PRO A 14 -40.07 -23.94 -8.10
N GLN A 15 -40.57 -22.74 -7.82
CA GLN A 15 -39.83 -21.49 -8.02
C GLN A 15 -38.69 -21.45 -7.00
N GLU A 16 -37.44 -21.62 -7.43
CA GLU A 16 -36.29 -21.38 -6.55
C GLU A 16 -36.29 -19.92 -6.06
N PRO A 17 -36.11 -19.66 -4.76
CA PRO A 17 -36.00 -18.30 -4.28
C PRO A 17 -34.75 -17.68 -4.89
N ALA A 18 -34.94 -16.56 -5.59
CA ALA A 18 -33.88 -15.75 -6.15
C ALA A 18 -32.91 -15.31 -5.05
N SER A 19 -31.87 -16.11 -4.81
CA SER A 19 -30.80 -15.78 -3.88
C SER A 19 -30.10 -14.55 -4.43
N GLY A 20 -30.36 -13.39 -3.81
CA GLY A 20 -29.77 -12.10 -4.11
C GLY A 20 -28.26 -12.08 -3.86
N ARG A 21 -27.50 -12.74 -4.74
CA ARG A 21 -26.05 -12.53 -4.84
C ARG A 21 -25.84 -11.12 -5.39
N LEU A 22 -25.65 -10.15 -4.50
CA LEU A 22 -25.17 -8.83 -4.90
C LEU A 22 -23.87 -9.01 -5.70
N PRO A 23 -23.76 -8.44 -6.91
CA PRO A 23 -22.56 -8.58 -7.70
C PRO A 23 -21.42 -7.91 -6.93
N TRP A 24 -20.37 -8.67 -6.63
CA TRP A 24 -19.10 -8.14 -6.15
C TRP A 24 -18.65 -7.02 -7.09
N THR A 25 -18.91 -5.76 -6.74
CA THR A 25 -18.53 -4.61 -7.56
C THR A 25 -17.03 -4.47 -7.46
N ARG A 26 -16.33 -4.91 -8.51
CA ARG A 26 -14.89 -4.64 -8.65
C ARG A 26 -14.71 -3.12 -8.51
N PRO A 27 -13.73 -2.63 -7.73
CA PRO A 27 -13.48 -1.20 -7.62
C PRO A 27 -13.30 -0.60 -9.02
N PRO A 28 -13.86 0.58 -9.30
CA PRO A 28 -13.84 1.17 -10.64
C PRO A 28 -12.40 1.35 -11.12
N VAL A 29 -12.13 0.91 -12.35
CA VAL A 29 -10.80 0.86 -12.99
C VAL A 29 -10.05 2.19 -12.96
N SER A 30 -10.79 3.31 -12.89
CA SER A 30 -10.28 4.68 -12.78
C SER A 30 -9.51 4.94 -11.48
N ARG A 31 -9.95 4.34 -10.35
CA ARG A 31 -9.31 4.56 -9.05
C ARG A 31 -7.93 3.93 -9.00
N ARG A 32 -7.80 2.69 -9.48
CA ARG A 32 -6.49 2.00 -9.54
C ARG A 32 -5.50 2.73 -10.45
N ARG A 33 -5.95 3.21 -11.61
CA ARG A 33 -5.11 4.02 -12.51
C ARG A 33 -4.59 5.27 -11.80
N ARG A 34 -5.45 6.01 -11.10
CA ARG A 34 -5.06 7.20 -10.32
C ARG A 34 -4.01 6.88 -9.24
N LEU A 35 -4.17 5.76 -8.52
CA LEU A 35 -3.20 5.33 -7.50
C LEU A 35 -1.85 4.98 -8.12
N LEU A 36 -1.83 4.29 -9.26
CA LEU A 36 -0.60 4.00 -9.98
C LEU A 36 0.05 5.26 -10.54
N THR A 37 -0.72 6.21 -11.08
CA THR A 37 -0.20 7.52 -11.51
C THR A 37 0.43 8.27 -10.35
N LEU A 38 -0.21 8.27 -9.18
CA LEU A 38 0.32 8.90 -7.97
C LEU A 38 1.63 8.23 -7.53
N LEU A 39 1.65 6.90 -7.44
CA LEU A 39 2.84 6.13 -7.06
C LEU A 39 4.00 6.40 -8.02
N THR A 40 3.75 6.31 -9.33
CA THR A 40 4.78 6.53 -10.36
C THR A 40 5.26 7.97 -10.35
N GLY A 41 4.35 8.95 -10.28
CA GLY A 41 4.70 10.36 -10.21
C GLY A 41 5.57 10.68 -8.99
N LEU A 42 5.21 10.14 -7.83
CA LEU A 42 6.00 10.31 -6.61
C LEU A 42 7.36 9.60 -6.69
N THR A 43 7.41 8.38 -7.25
CA THR A 43 8.65 7.63 -7.49
C THR A 43 9.62 8.45 -8.34
N LEU A 44 9.14 8.97 -9.48
CA LEU A 44 9.95 9.77 -10.40
C LEU A 44 10.37 11.10 -9.77
N GLY A 45 9.47 11.75 -9.02
CA GLY A 45 9.78 12.98 -8.30
C GLY A 45 10.89 12.79 -7.26
N VAL A 46 10.78 11.78 -6.40
CA VAL A 46 11.81 11.45 -5.40
C VAL A 46 13.14 11.11 -6.09
N LEU A 47 13.10 10.27 -7.12
CA LEU A 47 14.30 9.91 -7.87
C LEU A 47 14.99 11.14 -8.49
N ALA A 48 14.22 12.05 -9.10
CA ALA A 48 14.75 13.27 -9.70
C ALA A 48 15.38 14.19 -8.65
N VAL A 49 14.71 14.40 -7.51
CA VAL A 49 15.23 15.25 -6.44
C VAL A 49 16.48 14.63 -5.81
N ASP A 50 16.48 13.32 -5.55
CA ASP A 50 17.65 12.61 -5.02
C ASP A 50 18.86 12.75 -5.94
N GLN A 51 18.69 12.47 -7.23
CA GLN A 51 19.80 12.55 -8.18
C GLN A 51 20.28 13.99 -8.39
N ALA A 52 19.37 14.97 -8.49
CA ALA A 52 19.73 16.38 -8.63
C ALA A 52 20.52 16.88 -7.41
N THR A 53 20.09 16.53 -6.20
CA THR A 53 20.77 16.95 -4.97
C THR A 53 22.13 16.26 -4.79
N LYS A 54 22.27 15.00 -5.20
CA LYS A 54 23.57 14.30 -5.24
C LYS A 54 24.54 14.91 -6.24
N VAL A 55 24.05 15.27 -7.44
CA VAL A 55 24.86 15.98 -8.45
C VAL A 55 25.35 17.31 -7.90
N TRP A 56 24.46 18.08 -7.28
CA TRP A 56 24.82 19.33 -6.62
C TRP A 56 25.85 19.12 -5.51
N ALA A 57 25.64 18.14 -4.62
CA ALA A 57 26.55 17.87 -3.52
C ALA A 57 27.97 17.54 -4.00
N VAL A 58 28.10 16.71 -5.04
CA VAL A 58 29.41 16.39 -5.64
C VAL A 58 30.07 17.62 -6.28
N ALA A 59 29.29 18.55 -6.84
CA ALA A 59 29.82 19.74 -7.50
C ALA A 59 30.15 20.88 -6.52
N SER A 60 29.49 20.94 -5.36
CA SER A 60 29.55 22.09 -4.45
C SER A 60 30.26 21.84 -3.12
N LEU A 61 30.45 20.57 -2.71
CA LEU A 61 31.05 20.24 -1.41
C LEU A 61 32.45 19.65 -1.57
N ALA A 62 33.38 20.10 -0.73
CA ALA A 62 34.69 19.48 -0.59
C ALA A 62 34.54 18.13 0.16
N PRO A 63 35.14 17.02 -0.35
CA PRO A 63 35.08 15.74 0.33
C PRO A 63 35.65 15.80 1.75
N GLY A 64 34.91 15.28 2.73
CA GLY A 64 35.34 15.19 4.13
C GLY A 64 35.18 16.48 4.96
N GLU A 65 34.95 17.63 4.33
CA GLU A 65 34.70 18.89 5.02
C GLU A 65 33.23 19.00 5.42
N ARG A 66 32.96 19.43 6.66
CA ARG A 66 31.60 19.62 7.18
C ARG A 66 31.22 21.09 7.18
N VAL A 67 30.12 21.41 6.51
CA VAL A 67 29.45 22.71 6.57
C VAL A 67 28.31 22.62 7.57
N ALA A 68 28.47 23.25 8.73
CA ALA A 68 27.42 23.27 9.75
C ALA A 68 26.23 24.12 9.29
N LEU A 69 25.02 23.56 9.38
CA LEU A 69 23.76 24.27 9.08
C LEU A 69 22.98 24.59 10.36
N LEU A 70 22.97 23.66 11.32
CA LEU A 70 22.32 23.81 12.64
C LEU A 70 23.29 23.36 13.73
N GLY A 71 24.37 24.12 13.92
CA GLY A 71 25.45 23.78 14.84
C GLY A 71 25.94 22.35 14.59
N ASP A 72 26.11 21.59 15.68
CA ASP A 72 26.57 20.20 15.60
C ASP A 72 25.45 19.23 15.21
N LEU A 73 24.17 19.63 15.22
CA LEU A 73 23.04 18.71 14.99
C LEU A 73 22.80 18.38 13.52
N PHE A 74 23.06 19.32 12.62
CA PHE A 74 22.81 19.10 11.19
C PHE A 74 23.74 19.91 10.32
N GLY A 75 24.23 19.31 9.24
CA GLY A 75 25.12 19.96 8.30
C GLY A 75 25.18 19.25 6.95
N LEU A 76 26.09 19.74 6.11
CA LEU A 76 26.42 19.13 4.83
C LEU A 76 27.83 18.56 4.90
N GLN A 77 28.00 17.31 4.49
CA GLN A 77 29.30 16.65 4.44
C GLN A 77 29.32 15.60 3.34
N LEU A 78 30.12 15.81 2.29
CA LEU A 78 30.17 14.88 1.17
C LEU A 78 30.89 13.58 1.55
N VAL A 79 30.15 12.48 1.48
CA VAL A 79 30.63 11.11 1.72
C VAL A 79 30.27 10.23 0.52
N ARG A 80 31.27 9.50 0.03
CA ARG A 80 31.08 8.43 -0.97
C ARG A 80 30.95 7.11 -0.23
N ASN A 81 29.73 6.66 -0.01
CA ASN A 81 29.43 5.53 0.85
C ASN A 81 29.37 4.21 0.07
N PRO A 82 30.35 3.30 0.19
CA PRO A 82 30.31 1.97 -0.44
C PRO A 82 29.33 1.02 0.27
N GLY A 83 28.59 1.47 1.29
CA GLY A 83 27.78 0.63 2.17
C GLY A 83 28.31 0.53 3.61
N ALA A 84 29.26 1.38 3.99
CA ALA A 84 30.06 1.25 5.21
C ALA A 84 29.60 2.14 6.37
N ALA A 85 28.35 2.62 6.39
CA ALA A 85 27.83 3.45 7.49
C ALA A 85 27.91 2.78 8.88
N LEU A 86 28.23 1.48 8.97
CA LEU A 86 28.56 0.76 10.21
C LEU A 86 29.90 0.00 10.17
N SER A 87 30.75 0.20 9.15
CA SER A 87 31.99 -0.58 8.91
C SER A 87 31.82 -2.11 8.73
N ILE A 88 30.60 -2.66 8.88
CA ILE A 88 30.31 -4.10 8.78
C ILE A 88 30.32 -4.61 7.32
N ALA A 89 30.08 -3.75 6.33
CA ALA A 89 29.87 -4.14 4.93
C ALA A 89 30.92 -3.62 3.93
N THR A 90 32.09 -3.21 4.40
CA THR A 90 33.24 -2.92 3.53
C THR A 90 33.58 -4.18 2.72
N GLY A 91 33.29 -4.16 1.41
CA GLY A 91 33.43 -5.33 0.51
C GLY A 91 32.13 -6.09 0.17
N MET A 92 31.02 -5.79 0.84
CA MET A 92 29.68 -6.36 0.57
C MET A 92 28.75 -5.41 -0.18
N THR A 93 29.29 -4.43 -0.89
CA THR A 93 28.52 -3.43 -1.66
C THR A 93 27.55 -4.07 -2.65
N TRP A 94 27.96 -5.20 -3.25
CA TRP A 94 27.11 -6.00 -4.14
C TRP A 94 25.91 -6.64 -3.44
N VAL A 95 26.02 -6.98 -2.15
CA VAL A 95 24.90 -7.50 -1.34
C VAL A 95 23.88 -6.39 -1.12
N LEU A 96 24.33 -5.18 -0.80
CA LEU A 96 23.43 -4.03 -0.63
C LEU A 96 22.70 -3.69 -1.93
N THR A 97 23.41 -3.76 -3.06
CA THR A 97 22.79 -3.68 -4.39
C THR A 97 21.72 -4.75 -4.57
N LEU A 98 22.03 -6.01 -4.24
CA LEU A 98 21.07 -7.12 -4.37
C LEU A 98 19.83 -6.88 -3.50
N VAL A 99 20.00 -6.44 -2.26
CA VAL A 99 18.88 -6.09 -1.37
C VAL A 99 18.03 -4.97 -1.97
N ALA A 100 18.66 -3.91 -2.51
CA ALA A 100 17.93 -2.83 -3.18
C ALA A 100 17.12 -3.33 -4.39
N VAL A 101 17.70 -4.21 -5.21
CA VAL A 101 16.99 -4.86 -6.33
C VAL A 101 15.80 -5.67 -5.83
N VAL A 102 15.97 -6.47 -4.77
CA VAL A 102 14.89 -7.26 -4.17
C VAL A 102 13.77 -6.35 -3.68
N VAL A 103 14.10 -5.26 -2.97
CA VAL A 103 13.10 -4.27 -2.51
C VAL A 103 12.33 -3.68 -3.69
N VAL A 104 13.01 -3.26 -4.75
CA VAL A 104 12.37 -2.74 -5.97
C VAL A 104 11.40 -3.77 -6.56
N VAL A 105 11.82 -5.03 -6.71
CA VAL A 105 10.97 -6.11 -7.24
C VAL A 105 9.76 -6.36 -6.35
N VAL A 106 9.94 -6.42 -5.03
CA VAL A 106 8.85 -6.63 -4.06
C VAL A 106 7.85 -5.48 -4.14
N VAL A 107 8.31 -4.24 -4.15
CA VAL A 107 7.43 -3.06 -4.23
C VAL A 107 6.67 -3.01 -5.55
N VAL A 108 7.31 -3.31 -6.68
CA VAL A 108 6.66 -3.38 -8.00
C VAL A 108 5.62 -4.51 -8.05
N ARG A 109 5.86 -5.63 -7.36
CA ARG A 109 4.84 -6.70 -7.25
C ARG A 109 3.70 -6.30 -6.33
N ALA A 110 4.00 -5.67 -5.19
CA ALA A 110 3.01 -5.21 -4.22
C ALA A 110 2.10 -4.11 -4.80
N SER A 111 2.62 -3.20 -5.61
CA SER A 111 1.85 -2.11 -6.24
C SER A 111 0.71 -2.62 -7.13
N ARG A 112 0.78 -3.87 -7.60
CA ARG A 112 -0.31 -4.49 -8.37
C ARG A 112 -1.60 -4.64 -7.57
N ARG A 113 -1.50 -4.77 -6.24
CA ARG A 113 -2.62 -4.96 -5.30
C ARG A 113 -3.07 -3.68 -4.63
N ILE A 114 -2.53 -2.52 -5.04
CA ILE A 114 -2.76 -1.27 -4.34
C ILE A 114 -4.20 -0.78 -4.46
N GLY A 115 -4.83 -0.49 -3.32
CA GLY A 115 -6.16 0.10 -3.25
C GLY A 115 -6.29 1.20 -2.20
N SER A 116 -5.17 1.67 -1.63
CA SER A 116 -5.15 2.81 -0.71
C SER A 116 -4.22 3.92 -1.23
N THR A 117 -4.66 5.17 -1.10
CA THR A 117 -3.82 6.34 -1.36
C THR A 117 -2.60 6.36 -0.44
N GLY A 118 -2.77 6.01 0.85
CA GLY A 118 -1.67 5.96 1.80
C GLY A 118 -0.60 4.95 1.37
N TRP A 119 -1.02 3.76 0.93
CA TRP A 119 -0.11 2.76 0.40
C TRP A 119 0.54 3.22 -0.93
N ALA A 120 -0.16 3.97 -1.78
CA ALA A 120 0.42 4.54 -3.00
C ALA A 120 1.53 5.54 -2.72
N LEU A 121 1.35 6.39 -1.70
CA LEU A 121 2.39 7.31 -1.23
C LEU A 121 3.57 6.53 -0.62
N ALA A 122 3.30 5.58 0.28
CA ALA A 122 4.34 4.80 0.95
C ALA A 122 5.20 4.03 -0.05
N LEU A 123 4.57 3.29 -0.97
CA LEU A 123 5.28 2.52 -1.98
C LEU A 123 5.98 3.41 -3.02
N GLY A 124 5.42 4.59 -3.35
CA GLY A 124 6.06 5.55 -4.24
C GLY A 124 7.33 6.16 -3.64
N LEU A 125 7.28 6.56 -2.35
CA LEU A 125 8.45 7.03 -1.61
C LEU A 125 9.52 5.94 -1.50
N LEU A 126 9.13 4.73 -1.10
CA LEU A 126 10.03 3.59 -0.95
C LEU A 126 10.70 3.22 -2.28
N LEU A 127 9.93 3.14 -3.37
CA LEU A 127 10.45 2.82 -4.68
C LEU A 127 11.39 3.91 -5.21
N GLY A 128 11.02 5.18 -5.03
CA GLY A 128 11.84 6.31 -5.45
C GLY A 128 13.19 6.35 -4.73
N GLY A 129 13.19 6.21 -3.40
CA GLY A 129 14.42 6.16 -2.60
C GLY A 129 15.27 4.93 -2.92
N ALA A 130 14.65 3.74 -3.02
CA ALA A 130 15.37 2.52 -3.38
C ALA A 130 16.02 2.62 -4.77
N LEU A 131 15.31 3.18 -5.76
CA LEU A 131 15.86 3.42 -7.10
C LEU A 131 16.98 4.46 -7.09
N GLY A 132 16.86 5.57 -6.35
CA GLY A 132 17.92 6.59 -6.26
C GLY A 132 19.23 6.02 -5.74
N ASN A 133 19.18 5.23 -4.66
CA ASN A 133 20.35 4.56 -4.13
C ASN A 133 20.82 3.37 -5.01
N LEU A 134 19.93 2.74 -5.78
CA LEU A 134 20.32 1.69 -6.73
C LEU A 134 21.03 2.26 -7.96
N VAL A 135 20.57 3.40 -8.49
CA VAL A 135 21.19 4.10 -9.63
C VAL A 135 22.64 4.41 -9.32
N ASP A 136 22.93 5.02 -8.17
CA ASP A 136 24.30 5.29 -7.73
C ASP A 136 25.18 4.03 -7.75
N ARG A 137 24.68 2.92 -7.20
CA ARG A 137 25.41 1.64 -7.17
C ARG A 137 25.63 1.02 -8.56
N MET A 138 24.80 1.35 -9.54
CA MET A 138 24.95 0.89 -10.92
C MET A 138 25.92 1.74 -11.73
N VAL A 139 25.88 3.06 -11.54
CA VAL A 139 26.54 4.00 -12.47
C VAL A 139 27.85 4.57 -11.93
N ARG A 140 28.09 4.50 -10.62
CA ARG A 140 29.27 5.09 -10.00
C ARG A 140 30.39 4.06 -9.81
N GLU A 141 31.61 4.57 -9.70
CA GLU A 141 32.82 3.78 -9.43
C GLU A 141 32.71 2.96 -8.14
N PRO A 142 33.38 1.80 -8.04
CA PRO A 142 34.33 1.21 -9.00
C PRO A 142 33.71 0.44 -10.19
N GLY A 143 32.38 0.32 -10.27
CA GLY A 143 31.72 -0.37 -11.38
C GLY A 143 30.28 -0.78 -11.06
N PRO A 144 29.56 -1.33 -12.05
CA PRO A 144 28.15 -1.68 -11.88
C PRO A 144 27.96 -2.70 -10.77
N ALA A 145 26.91 -2.47 -9.96
CA ALA A 145 26.59 -3.23 -8.76
C ALA A 145 27.58 -3.12 -7.59
N ARG A 146 28.66 -2.35 -7.74
CA ARG A 146 29.67 -2.11 -6.72
C ARG A 146 29.86 -0.62 -6.42
N GLY A 147 29.11 0.25 -7.08
CA GLY A 147 29.23 1.70 -6.94
C GLY A 147 28.92 2.19 -5.52
N HIS A 148 29.50 3.33 -5.16
CA HIS A 148 29.18 4.03 -3.93
C HIS A 148 27.92 4.87 -4.06
N VAL A 149 27.20 5.05 -2.96
CA VAL A 149 26.10 6.01 -2.84
C VAL A 149 26.66 7.37 -2.42
N ILE A 150 26.12 8.45 -2.97
CA ILE A 150 26.48 9.81 -2.54
C ILE A 150 25.62 10.21 -1.34
N ASP A 151 26.28 10.40 -0.20
CA ASP A 151 25.68 10.92 1.02
C ASP A 151 26.22 12.32 1.29
N PHE A 152 25.35 13.22 1.76
CA PHE A 152 25.72 14.62 1.96
C PHE A 152 24.95 15.32 3.09
N LEU A 153 23.89 14.71 3.63
CA LEU A 153 23.11 15.24 4.75
C LEU A 153 23.66 14.65 6.05
N ALA A 154 24.42 15.44 6.80
CA ALA A 154 25.03 15.01 8.05
C ALA A 154 24.08 15.23 9.23
N TYR A 155 23.67 14.15 9.90
CA TYR A 155 22.79 14.17 11.08
C TYR A 155 23.63 14.00 12.35
N GLY A 156 24.17 15.10 12.85
CA GLY A 156 25.09 15.04 13.98
C GLY A 156 26.33 14.22 13.66
N ASP A 157 26.85 13.52 14.66
CA ASP A 157 27.89 12.50 14.51
C ASP A 157 27.29 11.09 14.34
N LEU A 158 25.97 10.99 14.13
CA LEU A 158 25.27 9.70 14.06
C LEU A 158 25.49 9.03 12.70
N PHE A 159 25.16 9.72 11.61
CA PHE A 159 25.36 9.24 10.24
C PHE A 159 25.23 10.38 9.22
N VAL A 160 25.72 10.11 8.00
CA VAL A 160 25.48 10.95 6.82
C VAL A 160 24.58 10.17 5.88
N GLY A 161 23.53 10.81 5.38
CA GLY A 161 22.58 10.22 4.44
C GLY A 161 22.28 11.12 3.25
N ASN A 162 21.20 10.81 2.55
CA ASN A 162 20.74 11.57 1.38
C ASN A 162 19.21 11.65 1.32
N VAL A 163 18.69 12.25 0.25
CA VAL A 163 17.24 12.42 0.06
C VAL A 163 16.52 11.07 -0.12
N ALA A 164 17.14 10.10 -0.79
CA ALA A 164 16.60 8.75 -0.88
C ALA A 164 16.40 8.10 0.50
N ASP A 165 17.31 8.30 1.45
CA ASP A 165 17.17 7.77 2.81
C ASP A 165 16.00 8.40 3.57
N ILE A 166 15.80 9.73 3.42
CA ILE A 166 14.63 10.43 3.95
C ILE A 166 13.34 9.81 3.39
N ALA A 167 13.28 9.56 2.08
CA ALA A 167 12.12 8.97 1.44
C ALA A 167 11.85 7.54 1.95
N ILE A 168 12.89 6.72 2.13
CA ILE A 168 12.78 5.36 2.68
C ILE A 168 12.26 5.40 4.12
N VAL A 169 12.79 6.28 4.97
CA VAL A 169 12.34 6.43 6.37
C VAL A 169 10.89 6.92 6.41
N ALA A 170 10.53 7.92 5.61
CA ALA A 170 9.16 8.43 5.52
C ALA A 170 8.18 7.33 5.06
N ALA A 171 8.59 6.50 4.08
CA ALA A 171 7.82 5.36 3.64
C ALA A 171 7.62 4.34 4.77
N ALA A 172 8.68 3.99 5.51
CA ALA A 172 8.61 3.05 6.62
C ALA A 172 7.65 3.55 7.71
N ILE A 173 7.75 4.82 8.11
CA ILE A 173 6.82 5.46 9.06
C ILE A 173 5.38 5.36 8.54
N LEU A 174 5.15 5.66 7.26
CA LEU A 174 3.81 5.62 6.69
C LEU A 174 3.24 4.20 6.64
N VAL A 175 4.05 3.19 6.30
CA VAL A 175 3.66 1.77 6.36
C VAL A 175 3.24 1.40 7.77
N VAL A 176 4.06 1.72 8.78
CA VAL A 176 3.75 1.45 10.20
C VAL A 176 2.43 2.11 10.60
N LEU A 177 2.23 3.39 10.24
CA LEU A 177 0.99 4.10 10.56
C LEU A 177 -0.25 3.51 9.86
N LEU A 178 -0.10 3.01 8.63
CA LEU A 178 -1.21 2.38 7.90
C LEU A 178 -1.57 1.04 8.52
N THR A 179 -0.58 0.21 8.82
CA THR A 179 -0.78 -1.08 9.47
C THR A 179 -1.35 -0.91 10.87
N ALA A 180 -0.85 0.04 11.67
CA ALA A 180 -1.37 0.34 13.01
C ALA A 180 -2.83 0.85 12.99
N ARG A 181 -3.26 1.45 11.88
CA ARG A 181 -4.65 1.87 11.65
C ARG A 181 -5.52 0.79 10.97
N GLY A 182 -5.01 -0.43 10.85
CA GLY A 182 -5.72 -1.55 10.19
C GLY A 182 -6.00 -1.30 8.70
N VAL A 183 -5.23 -0.43 8.03
CA VAL A 183 -5.41 -0.15 6.60
C VAL A 183 -4.57 -1.13 5.79
N HIS A 184 -5.23 -2.04 5.09
CA HIS A 184 -4.57 -3.03 4.25
C HIS A 184 -4.14 -2.45 2.89
N LEU A 185 -3.21 -3.15 2.23
CA LEU A 185 -2.64 -2.72 0.95
C LEU A 185 -3.70 -2.54 -0.15
N ASP A 186 -4.73 -3.37 -0.13
CA ASP A 186 -5.88 -3.34 -1.04
C ASP A 186 -6.89 -2.23 -0.70
N GLY A 187 -6.66 -1.49 0.39
CA GLY A 187 -7.51 -0.41 0.84
C GLY A 187 -8.67 -0.82 1.74
N THR A 188 -8.79 -2.09 2.12
CA THR A 188 -9.72 -2.53 3.17
C THR A 188 -9.26 -2.02 4.54
N ARG A 189 -10.19 -1.95 5.49
CA ARG A 189 -9.94 -1.48 6.86
C ARG A 189 -10.53 -2.43 7.88
N ASP A 190 -9.78 -2.72 8.93
CA ASP A 190 -10.30 -3.47 10.08
C ASP A 190 -11.39 -2.64 10.78
N GLY A 191 -12.56 -3.24 11.03
CA GLY A 191 -13.67 -2.62 11.78
C GLY A 191 -14.87 -2.08 10.97
N THR A 192 -14.85 -2.11 9.63
CA THR A 192 -16.05 -1.80 8.81
C THR A 192 -16.88 -3.02 8.38
N GLY A 193 -16.45 -4.23 8.73
CA GLY A 193 -17.14 -5.49 8.40
C GLY A 193 -18.01 -6.08 9.53
N GLU A 194 -17.71 -5.80 10.79
CA GLU A 194 -18.38 -6.44 11.93
C GLU A 194 -19.76 -5.83 12.26
N ALA A 195 -19.95 -4.54 11.96
CA ALA A 195 -21.19 -3.82 12.31
C ALA A 195 -22.35 -4.07 11.33
N ALA A 196 -22.11 -4.75 10.20
CA ALA A 196 -23.14 -5.07 9.21
C ALA A 196 -23.80 -6.44 9.43
N ASP A 197 -23.17 -7.34 10.21
CA ASP A 197 -23.69 -8.68 10.53
C ASP A 197 -24.38 -8.74 11.91
N ALA A 198 -24.34 -7.66 12.68
CA ALA A 198 -25.08 -7.54 13.93
C ALA A 198 -26.45 -6.84 13.71
N ALA A 199 -27.25 -7.34 12.78
CA ALA A 199 -28.69 -7.10 12.84
C ALA A 199 -29.25 -7.96 13.99
N PRO A 200 -30.02 -7.39 14.94
CA PRO A 200 -30.62 -8.21 15.98
C PRO A 200 -31.57 -9.19 15.33
N ALA A 201 -31.33 -10.49 15.52
CA ALA A 201 -32.26 -11.54 15.17
C ALA A 201 -33.58 -11.26 15.89
N VAL A 202 -34.59 -10.84 15.12
CA VAL A 202 -35.97 -10.74 15.58
C VAL A 202 -36.38 -12.15 15.98
N ALA A 203 -36.52 -12.37 17.28
CA ALA A 203 -37.10 -13.59 17.82
C ALA A 203 -38.62 -13.49 17.64
N ASP A 204 -39.13 -13.91 16.48
CA ASP A 204 -40.53 -14.30 16.36
C ASP A 204 -40.63 -15.79 16.70
N GLY A 205 -40.97 -16.05 17.97
CA GLY A 205 -41.42 -17.35 18.43
C GLY A 205 -42.86 -17.57 17.98
N ASP A 206 -43.01 -18.33 16.90
CA ASP A 206 -44.29 -18.83 16.42
C ASP A 206 -44.83 -19.89 17.40
N ALA A 207 -45.90 -19.54 18.12
CA ALA A 207 -46.68 -20.49 18.92
C ALA A 207 -47.81 -21.03 18.03
N ALA A 208 -47.54 -22.18 17.43
CA ALA A 208 -48.54 -22.93 16.69
C ALA A 208 -49.42 -23.78 17.63
N ASP A 209 -50.72 -23.69 17.31
CA ASP A 209 -51.73 -24.75 17.34
C ASP A 209 -52.52 -25.03 18.63
N GLY A 210 -53.83 -25.09 18.42
CA GLY A 210 -54.89 -25.13 19.42
C GLY A 210 -56.25 -24.96 18.75
N ALA A 211 -56.54 -25.79 17.76
CA ALA A 211 -57.86 -25.93 17.17
C ALA A 211 -58.94 -26.19 18.25
N GLN A 212 -60.04 -25.43 18.22
CA GLN A 212 -61.40 -25.99 18.26
C GLN A 212 -62.45 -24.91 17.92
N ARG A 213 -63.27 -25.22 16.90
CA ARG A 213 -64.51 -24.49 16.56
C ARG A 213 -65.65 -24.87 17.52
N ALA A 214 -66.41 -23.88 17.98
CA ALA A 214 -67.83 -23.98 18.34
C ALA A 214 -68.41 -22.56 18.25
N HIS A 215 -69.18 -22.22 17.21
CA HIS A 215 -70.65 -22.28 17.13
C HIS A 215 -71.39 -21.30 18.06
N ASP A 216 -72.10 -20.37 17.41
CA ASP A 216 -73.39 -19.74 17.73
C ASP A 216 -73.55 -18.51 18.65
N GLY A 217 -74.31 -17.55 18.09
CA GLY A 217 -75.19 -16.58 18.75
C GLY A 217 -74.54 -15.23 19.09
N GLY A 218 -75.01 -14.06 18.68
CA GLY A 218 -76.38 -13.64 18.38
C GLY A 218 -76.83 -12.60 19.43
N ALA A 219 -76.92 -11.34 18.99
CA ALA A 219 -77.64 -10.18 19.55
C ALA A 219 -78.27 -10.25 20.96
N ALA A 220 -77.87 -9.31 21.84
CA ALA A 220 -78.73 -8.30 22.49
C ALA A 220 -77.89 -7.42 23.43
#